data_AF-U2RRP8-F1
#
_entry.id   AF-U2RRP8-F1
#
_cell.length_a   1.000
_cell.length_b   1.000
_cell.length_c   1.000
_cell.angle_alpha   90.00
_cell.angle_beta   90.00
_cell.angle_gamma   90.00
#
_symmetry.space_group_name_H-M   'P 1'
#
loop_
_entity.id
_entity.type
_entity.pdbx_description
1 polymer ?
#
loop_
_entity_poly.entity_id
_entity_poly.type
_entity_poly.pdbx_seq_one_letter_code
_entity_poly.pdbx_strand_id
1 'polypeptide(L)'
;MAETPLYQFTSHILGKNAKVQIFEDRVEWVRPRGVSGGKITAGVLTGGLSVLATGVRNGKSGTEVIPVKSISSVTTKRDGILNTIVSVITVGNTIDMRVSHKEAAVVKQVLTDLMLGKHVTQQQIAQAEQQAAVAEPAPAPAAAPAVDHTDALVKLASLRDAGILTEDEFAAKKAELLARI
;
A
#
# COMPACT_ATOMS: atom_id res chain seq x y z
N MET A 1 5.15 -27.91 -5.41
CA MET A 1 6.19 -26.88 -5.68
C MET A 1 5.93 -25.75 -4.68
N ALA A 2 6.92 -25.31 -3.91
CA ALA A 2 6.71 -24.19 -2.98
C ALA A 2 6.55 -22.91 -3.82
N GLU A 3 5.36 -22.30 -3.79
CA GLU A 3 5.12 -21.06 -4.50
C GLU A 3 5.99 -19.95 -3.89
N THR A 4 6.62 -19.15 -4.76
CA THR A 4 7.49 -18.07 -4.32
C THR A 4 6.63 -16.84 -4.06
N PRO A 5 6.75 -16.18 -2.89
CA PRO A 5 6.00 -14.96 -2.64
C PRO A 5 6.46 -13.84 -3.58
N LEU A 6 5.51 -13.09 -4.12
CA LEU A 6 5.78 -11.90 -4.94
C LEU A 6 6.44 -10.80 -4.12
N TYR A 7 6.00 -10.65 -2.86
CA TYR A 7 6.51 -9.62 -1.96
C TYR A 7 6.43 -10.08 -0.51
N GLN A 8 7.43 -9.71 0.29
CA GLN A 8 7.50 -10.05 1.71
C GLN A 8 7.94 -8.83 2.52
N PHE A 9 7.23 -8.57 3.62
CA PHE A 9 7.55 -7.46 4.52
C PHE A 9 7.19 -7.81 5.98
N THR A 10 7.71 -7.04 6.91
CA THR A 10 7.36 -7.16 8.34
C THR A 10 6.33 -6.09 8.67
N SER A 11 5.13 -6.53 9.07
CA SER A 11 4.07 -5.63 9.51
C SER A 11 3.84 -5.73 11.00
N HIS A 12 3.34 -4.66 11.61
CA HIS A 12 2.88 -4.68 12.98
C HIS A 12 1.34 -4.78 13.01
N ILE A 13 0.83 -5.96 13.37
CA ILE A 13 -0.60 -6.28 13.41
C ILE A 13 -1.00 -6.50 14.88
N LEU A 14 -1.96 -5.72 15.38
CA LEU A 14 -2.50 -5.81 16.75
C LEU A 14 -1.41 -5.82 17.86
N GLY A 15 -0.37 -5.01 17.71
CA GLY A 15 0.67 -4.90 18.75
C GLY A 15 1.84 -5.89 18.61
N LYS A 16 1.94 -6.63 17.50
CA LYS A 16 3.02 -7.59 17.26
C LYS A 16 3.55 -7.56 15.84
N ASN A 17 4.84 -7.85 15.68
CA ASN A 17 5.46 -8.07 14.39
C ASN A 17 4.93 -9.38 13.76
N ALA A 18 4.47 -9.31 12.53
CA ALA A 18 4.03 -10.41 11.71
C ALA A 18 4.79 -10.35 10.37
N LYS A 19 5.31 -11.50 9.93
CA LYS A 19 5.87 -11.61 8.58
C LYS A 19 4.70 -11.83 7.62
N VAL A 20 4.49 -10.87 6.72
CA VAL A 20 3.44 -10.92 5.70
C VAL A 20 4.07 -11.28 4.37
N GLN A 21 3.45 -12.21 3.66
CA GLN A 21 3.84 -12.67 2.33
C GLN A 21 2.65 -12.49 1.38
N ILE A 22 2.88 -11.84 0.26
CA ILE A 22 1.89 -11.65 -0.80
C ILE A 22 2.20 -12.62 -1.93
N PHE A 23 1.22 -13.42 -2.30
CA PHE A 23 1.21 -14.29 -3.48
C PHE A 23 0.21 -13.74 -4.50
N GLU A 24 0.18 -14.30 -5.70
CA GLU A 24 -0.74 -13.89 -6.76
C GLU A 24 -2.22 -14.06 -6.37
N ASP A 25 -2.52 -15.12 -5.62
CA ASP A 25 -3.89 -15.53 -5.28
C ASP A 25 -4.27 -15.25 -3.83
N ARG A 26 -3.28 -15.04 -2.94
CA ARG A 26 -3.51 -14.91 -1.49
C ARG A 26 -2.44 -14.08 -0.77
N VAL A 27 -2.81 -13.57 0.40
CA VAL A 27 -1.92 -12.90 1.35
C VAL A 27 -1.86 -13.75 2.61
N GLU A 28 -0.66 -14.12 3.04
CA GLU A 28 -0.43 -14.95 4.22
C GLU A 28 0.37 -14.18 5.27
N TRP A 29 0.04 -14.36 6.55
CA TRP A 29 0.90 -13.88 7.63
C TRP A 29 0.93 -14.84 8.82
N VAL A 30 2.09 -14.89 9.46
CA VAL A 30 2.28 -15.70 10.67
C VAL A 30 2.18 -14.80 11.89
N ARG A 31 1.25 -15.11 12.79
CA ARG A 31 1.16 -14.45 14.10
C ARG A 31 2.10 -15.13 15.10
N PRO A 32 3.12 -14.45 15.65
CA PRO A 32 3.94 -15.03 16.70
C PRO A 32 3.12 -15.25 17.98
N ARG A 33 3.40 -16.36 18.67
CA ARG A 33 2.81 -16.69 19.98
C ARG A 33 3.03 -15.50 20.92
N GLY A 34 1.94 -14.96 21.48
CA GLY A 34 2.06 -13.99 22.56
C GLY A 34 1.81 -14.66 23.89
N VAL A 35 2.83 -14.69 24.73
CA VAL A 35 2.63 -14.80 26.18
C VAL A 35 2.50 -13.37 26.68
N SER A 36 1.36 -13.04 27.29
CA SER A 36 1.15 -11.71 27.88
C SER A 36 2.16 -11.51 29.01
N GLY A 37 3.14 -10.61 28.83
CA GLY A 37 4.16 -10.32 29.83
C GLY A 37 3.59 -9.84 31.18
N GLY A 38 2.42 -9.19 31.17
CA GLY A 38 1.73 -8.78 32.40
C GLY A 38 1.20 -9.93 33.25
N LYS A 39 0.98 -11.11 32.67
CA LYS A 39 0.51 -12.30 33.43
C LYS A 39 1.64 -13.10 34.07
N ILE A 40 2.87 -12.94 33.60
CA ILE A 40 4.04 -13.61 34.19
C ILE A 40 4.44 -12.95 35.52
N THR A 41 4.40 -11.62 35.58
CA THR A 41 4.78 -10.87 36.79
C THR A 41 3.86 -11.15 37.99
N ALA A 42 2.56 -11.36 37.76
CA ALA A 42 1.62 -11.73 38.82
C ALA A 42 1.85 -13.14 39.38
N GLY A 43 2.30 -14.09 38.55
CA GLY A 43 2.61 -15.46 38.95
C GLY A 43 3.90 -15.58 39.78
N VAL A 44 4.88 -14.70 39.53
CA VAL A 44 6.16 -14.69 40.25
C VAL A 44 6.04 -14.00 41.61
N LEU A 45 5.26 -12.92 41.71
CA LEU A 45 5.12 -12.17 42.96
C LEU A 45 4.25 -12.85 44.04
N THR A 46 3.53 -13.93 43.71
CA THR A 46 2.58 -14.59 44.65
C THR A 46 3.06 -15.96 45.16
N GLY A 47 4.36 -16.28 45.08
CA GLY A 47 4.89 -17.49 45.71
C GLY A 47 4.38 -18.81 45.11
N GLY A 48 4.68 -19.04 43.83
CA GLY A 48 4.80 -20.40 43.28
C GLY A 48 3.54 -21.24 43.03
N LEU A 49 2.34 -20.85 43.49
CA LEU A 49 1.13 -21.67 43.32
C LEU A 49 0.07 -21.08 42.36
N SER A 50 0.22 -19.83 41.91
CA SER A 50 -0.85 -19.09 41.20
C SER A 50 -0.77 -19.06 39.67
N VAL A 51 0.20 -19.75 39.05
CA VAL A 51 0.30 -19.83 37.57
C VAL A 51 -0.88 -20.61 36.97
N LEU A 52 -1.46 -21.57 37.71
CA LEU A 52 -2.64 -22.33 37.26
C LEU A 52 -3.96 -21.59 37.48
N ALA A 53 -4.03 -20.60 38.38
CA ALA A 53 -5.27 -19.90 38.74
C ALA A 53 -5.59 -18.67 37.86
N THR A 54 -4.63 -18.15 37.09
CA THR A 54 -4.78 -16.90 36.31
C THR A 54 -5.11 -17.08 34.82
N GLY A 55 -5.66 -18.25 34.45
CA GLY A 55 -6.34 -18.43 33.16
C GLY A 55 -5.55 -17.89 31.97
N VAL A 56 -4.28 -18.28 31.86
CA VAL A 56 -3.44 -17.94 30.71
C VAL A 56 -3.97 -18.72 29.50
N ARG A 57 -5.03 -18.19 28.88
CA ARG A 57 -5.45 -18.65 27.55
C ARG A 57 -4.28 -18.38 26.61
N ASN A 58 -3.63 -19.44 26.18
CA ASN A 58 -2.62 -19.48 25.13
C ASN A 58 -3.07 -18.58 23.97
N GLY A 59 -2.30 -17.53 23.66
CA GLY A 59 -2.53 -16.75 22.44
C GLY A 59 -2.34 -17.66 21.24
N LYS A 60 -3.41 -17.89 20.46
CA LYS A 60 -3.38 -18.76 19.28
C LYS A 60 -2.35 -18.22 18.27
N SER A 61 -1.19 -18.89 18.17
CA SER A 61 -0.34 -18.78 16.99
C SER A 61 -1.03 -19.50 15.86
N GLY A 62 -1.21 -18.80 14.75
CA GLY A 62 -1.79 -19.35 13.54
C GLY A 62 -1.28 -18.57 12.35
N THR A 63 -1.05 -19.29 11.26
CA THR A 63 -0.95 -18.71 9.93
C THR A 63 -2.35 -18.31 9.51
N GLU A 64 -2.55 -17.04 9.19
CA GLU A 64 -3.80 -16.55 8.62
C GLU A 64 -3.59 -16.24 7.15
N VAL A 65 -4.64 -16.50 6.35
CA VAL A 65 -4.60 -16.38 4.89
C VAL A 65 -5.85 -15.63 4.42
N ILE A 66 -5.66 -14.63 3.57
CA ILE A 66 -6.72 -13.92 2.85
C ILE A 66 -6.54 -14.17 1.35
N PRO A 67 -7.47 -14.86 0.67
CA PRO A 67 -7.47 -14.92 -0.78
C PRO A 67 -7.65 -13.52 -1.37
N VAL A 68 -6.85 -13.15 -2.38
CA VAL A 68 -6.94 -11.86 -3.08
C VAL A 68 -8.35 -11.61 -3.60
N LYS A 69 -9.00 -12.65 -4.15
CA LYS A 69 -10.41 -12.59 -4.62
C LYS A 69 -11.44 -12.21 -3.55
N SER A 70 -11.11 -12.37 -2.27
CA SER A 70 -12.00 -12.04 -1.15
C SER A 70 -11.77 -10.63 -0.59
N ILE A 71 -10.70 -9.97 -1.04
CA ILE A 71 -10.40 -8.59 -0.70
C ILE A 71 -11.38 -7.72 -1.49
N SER A 72 -12.14 -6.90 -0.76
CA SER A 72 -13.08 -5.95 -1.37
C SER A 72 -12.43 -4.59 -1.62
N SER A 73 -11.53 -4.16 -0.72
CA SER A 73 -10.75 -2.94 -0.92
C SER A 73 -9.48 -2.91 -0.06
N VAL A 74 -8.52 -2.09 -0.47
CA VAL A 74 -7.31 -1.79 0.29
C VAL A 74 -7.20 -0.29 0.48
N THR A 75 -7.09 0.14 1.73
CA THR A 75 -6.99 1.56 2.08
C THR A 75 -5.73 1.81 2.90
N THR A 76 -5.25 3.05 2.90
CA THR A 76 -4.04 3.45 3.62
C THR A 76 -4.33 4.66 4.48
N LYS A 77 -3.96 4.59 5.75
CA LYS A 77 -4.10 5.69 6.71
C LYS A 77 -2.74 6.00 7.33
N ARG A 78 -2.36 7.28 7.30
CA ARG A 78 -1.13 7.75 7.94
C ARG A 78 -1.17 7.46 9.45
N ASP A 79 -0.11 6.84 9.98
CA ASP A 79 0.01 6.45 11.39
C ASP A 79 1.36 6.91 11.96
N GLY A 80 1.39 8.20 12.32
CA GLY A 80 2.59 8.88 12.78
C GLY A 80 3.48 9.39 11.64
N ILE A 81 4.77 9.55 11.95
CA ILE A 81 5.76 10.17 11.05
C ILE A 81 6.43 9.15 10.13
N LEU A 82 6.56 7.90 10.57
CA LEU A 82 7.33 6.85 9.87
C LEU A 82 6.45 5.74 9.26
N ASN A 83 5.23 5.58 9.77
CA ASN A 83 4.41 4.42 9.49
C ASN A 83 3.06 4.78 8.86
N THR A 84 2.52 3.85 8.11
CA THR A 84 1.17 3.88 7.54
C THR A 84 0.49 2.56 7.83
N ILE A 85 -0.78 2.63 8.20
CA ILE A 85 -1.64 1.46 8.33
C ILE A 85 -2.24 1.19 6.95
N VAL A 86 -1.95 0.01 6.42
CA VAL A 86 -2.62 -0.57 5.26
C VAL A 86 -3.78 -1.42 5.79
N SER A 87 -5.01 -0.97 5.58
CA SER A 87 -6.22 -1.70 5.97
C SER A 87 -6.73 -2.51 4.77
N VAL A 88 -6.62 -3.83 4.87
CA VAL A 88 -7.18 -4.78 3.91
C VAL A 88 -8.58 -5.18 4.37
N ILE A 89 -9.58 -4.82 3.59
CA ILE A 89 -10.98 -5.01 3.92
C ILE A 89 -11.50 -6.20 3.12
N THR A 90 -12.14 -7.12 3.85
CA THR A 90 -12.86 -8.27 3.30
C THR A 90 -14.33 -8.18 3.73
N VAL A 91 -15.19 -9.05 3.21
CA VAL A 91 -16.63 -9.04 3.52
C VAL A 91 -16.92 -9.21 5.03
N GLY A 92 -16.07 -9.93 5.77
CA GLY A 92 -16.31 -10.25 7.18
C GLY A 92 -15.30 -9.66 8.17
N ASN A 93 -14.22 -9.03 7.70
CA ASN A 93 -13.15 -8.54 8.56
C ASN A 93 -12.30 -7.46 7.89
N THR A 94 -11.68 -6.61 8.72
CA THR A 94 -10.66 -5.64 8.31
C THR A 94 -9.35 -5.95 9.02
N ILE A 95 -8.27 -6.06 8.25
CA ILE A 95 -6.94 -6.37 8.78
C ILE A 95 -6.06 -5.15 8.60
N ASP A 96 -5.65 -4.57 9.72
CA ASP A 96 -4.77 -3.40 9.78
C ASP A 96 -3.31 -3.85 9.87
N MET A 97 -2.58 -3.59 8.80
CA MET A 97 -1.16 -3.87 8.67
C MET A 97 -0.36 -2.57 8.76
N ARG A 98 0.26 -2.31 9.92
CA ARG A 98 1.16 -1.16 10.05
C ARG A 98 2.51 -1.49 9.42
N VAL A 99 2.95 -0.64 8.50
CA VAL A 99 4.22 -0.77 7.75
C VAL A 99 4.86 0.59 7.57
N SER A 100 6.09 0.67 7.06
CA SER A 100 6.71 1.95 6.72
C SER A 100 5.96 2.66 5.58
N HIS A 101 6.09 3.99 5.46
CA HIS A 101 5.48 4.74 4.35
C HIS A 101 5.86 4.21 2.97
N LYS A 102 7.13 3.80 2.80
CA LYS A 102 7.66 3.27 1.55
C LYS A 102 6.99 1.95 1.20
N GLU A 103 6.96 1.01 2.16
CA GLU A 103 6.30 -0.28 1.97
C GLU A 103 4.78 -0.14 1.78
N ALA A 104 4.13 0.81 2.46
CA ALA A 104 2.68 1.00 2.34
C ALA A 104 2.24 1.33 0.90
N ALA A 105 3.01 2.16 0.20
CA ALA A 105 2.73 2.49 -1.19
C ALA A 105 2.82 1.25 -2.09
N VAL A 106 3.90 0.48 -1.93
CA VAL A 106 4.14 -0.76 -2.68
C VAL A 106 3.05 -1.79 -2.39
N VAL A 107 2.76 -2.07 -1.11
CA VAL A 107 1.74 -3.05 -0.70
C VAL A 107 0.36 -2.67 -1.24
N LYS A 108 -0.02 -1.39 -1.12
CA LYS A 108 -1.30 -0.90 -1.65
C LYS A 108 -1.41 -1.14 -3.15
N GLN A 109 -0.35 -0.77 -3.90
CA GLN A 109 -0.33 -0.91 -5.35
C GLN A 109 -0.41 -2.38 -5.77
N VAL A 110 0.46 -3.23 -5.22
CA VAL A 110 0.49 -4.67 -5.52
C VAL A 110 -0.86 -5.31 -5.24
N LEU A 111 -1.45 -5.08 -4.06
CA LEU A 111 -2.75 -5.68 -3.74
C LEU A 111 -3.87 -5.16 -4.65
N THR A 112 -3.86 -3.87 -5.00
CA THR A 112 -4.86 -3.30 -5.91
C THR A 112 -4.71 -3.90 -7.31
N ASP A 113 -3.50 -4.04 -7.81
CA ASP A 113 -3.22 -4.63 -9.12
C ASP A 113 -3.62 -6.11 -9.17
N LEU A 114 -3.35 -6.87 -8.11
CA LEU A 114 -3.78 -8.27 -7.99
C LEU A 114 -5.31 -8.40 -7.90
N MET A 115 -5.98 -7.50 -7.16
CA MET A 115 -7.46 -7.46 -7.12
C MET A 115 -8.07 -7.20 -8.51
N LEU A 116 -7.39 -6.40 -9.33
CA LEU A 116 -7.79 -6.12 -10.71
C LEU A 116 -7.37 -7.23 -11.70
N GLY A 117 -6.75 -8.31 -11.23
CA GLY A 117 -6.31 -9.44 -12.04
C GLY A 117 -5.06 -9.15 -12.88
N LYS A 118 -4.27 -8.13 -12.55
CA LYS A 118 -3.00 -7.86 -13.22
C LYS A 118 -1.92 -8.82 -12.73
N HIS A 119 -1.08 -9.29 -13.65
CA HIS A 119 0.10 -10.08 -13.30
C HIS A 119 1.24 -9.16 -12.89
N VAL A 120 1.56 -9.16 -11.59
CA VAL A 120 2.67 -8.39 -11.03
C VAL A 120 3.86 -9.30 -10.87
N THR A 121 5.03 -8.87 -11.32
CA THR A 121 6.28 -9.62 -11.19
C THR A 121 7.18 -9.03 -10.10
N GLN A 122 8.02 -9.85 -9.49
CA GLN A 122 8.94 -9.41 -8.44
C GLN A 122 9.92 -8.31 -8.91
N GLN A 123 10.28 -8.30 -10.20
CA GLN A 123 11.10 -7.23 -10.79
C GLN A 123 10.40 -5.87 -10.78
N GLN A 124 9.09 -5.83 -11.08
CA GLN A 124 8.30 -4.60 -11.04
C GLN A 124 8.14 -4.09 -9.61
N ILE A 125 8.02 -4.99 -8.64
CA ILE A 125 7.93 -4.64 -7.23
C ILE A 125 9.25 -4.04 -6.73
N ALA A 126 10.38 -4.63 -7.10
CA ALA A 126 11.70 -4.08 -6.77
C ALA A 126 11.92 -2.67 -7.37
N GLN A 127 11.42 -2.43 -8.58
CA GLN A 127 11.42 -1.09 -9.19
C GLN A 127 10.52 -0.12 -8.43
N ALA A 128 9.33 -0.56 -8.00
CA ALA A 128 8.41 0.26 -7.20
C ALA A 128 9.00 0.61 -5.82
N GLU A 129 9.72 -0.31 -5.17
CA GLU A 129 10.45 -0.05 -3.93
C GLU A 129 11.57 0.98 -4.12
N GLN A 130 12.35 0.86 -5.19
CA GLN A 130 13.38 1.83 -5.54
C GLN A 130 12.79 3.22 -5.81
N GLN A 131 11.68 3.28 -6.55
CA GLN A 131 11.02 4.54 -6.85
C GLN A 131 10.38 5.18 -5.59
N ALA A 132 9.82 4.36 -4.70
CA ALA A 132 9.35 4.80 -3.39
C ALA A 132 10.50 5.21 -2.44
N ALA A 133 11.70 4.67 -2.63
CA ALA A 133 12.87 5.04 -1.84
C ALA A 133 13.42 6.43 -2.17
N VAL A 134 13.29 6.87 -3.43
CA VAL A 134 13.67 8.20 -3.91
C VAL A 134 12.58 9.25 -3.62
N ALA A 135 11.32 8.81 -3.47
CA ALA A 135 10.19 9.65 -3.08
C ALA A 135 10.10 9.85 -1.55
N GLU A 136 11.12 10.47 -0.95
CA GLU A 136 10.96 11.13 0.36
C GLU A 136 9.93 12.28 0.21
N PRO A 137 9.07 12.58 1.21
CA PRO A 137 7.89 13.40 0.98
C PRO A 137 8.29 14.88 0.84
N ALA A 138 8.60 15.29 -0.38
CA ALA A 138 8.25 16.63 -0.80
C ALA A 138 6.72 16.77 -0.65
N PRO A 139 6.21 17.91 -0.14
CA PRO A 139 4.78 18.17 -0.12
C PRO A 139 4.21 17.87 -1.51
N ALA A 140 3.12 17.11 -1.54
CA ALA A 140 2.51 16.59 -2.76
C ALA A 140 2.51 17.66 -3.86
N PRO A 141 3.19 17.44 -5.01
CA PRO A 141 2.76 18.10 -6.20
C PRO A 141 1.34 17.61 -6.41
N ALA A 142 0.38 18.54 -6.34
CA ALA A 142 -0.94 18.33 -6.91
C ALA A 142 -0.76 17.59 -8.23
N ALA A 143 -1.51 16.51 -8.45
CA ALA A 143 -1.53 15.80 -9.71
C ALA A 143 -1.53 16.85 -10.82
N ALA A 144 -0.40 16.97 -11.53
CA ALA A 144 -0.35 17.85 -12.67
C ALA A 144 -1.47 17.34 -13.58
N PRO A 145 -2.44 18.19 -13.96
CA PRO A 145 -3.46 17.75 -14.89
C PRO A 145 -2.69 17.15 -16.08
N ALA A 146 -3.00 15.90 -16.44
CA ALA A 146 -2.57 15.37 -17.71
C ALA A 146 -2.99 16.44 -18.73
N VAL A 147 -2.01 17.09 -19.35
CA VAL A 147 -2.27 18.19 -20.27
C VAL A 147 -2.96 17.52 -21.44
N ASP A 148 -4.28 17.59 -21.47
CA ASP A 148 -5.04 17.10 -22.61
C ASP A 148 -4.67 17.98 -23.79
N HIS A 149 -3.80 17.44 -24.65
CA HIS A 149 -3.28 18.15 -25.81
C HIS A 149 -4.42 18.55 -26.76
N THR A 150 -5.55 17.85 -26.72
CA THR A 150 -6.77 18.19 -27.47
C THR A 150 -7.40 19.48 -26.94
N ASP A 151 -7.53 19.62 -25.61
CA ASP A 151 -8.05 20.84 -24.99
C ASP A 151 -7.13 22.04 -25.21
N ALA A 152 -5.81 21.81 -25.27
CA ALA A 152 -4.84 22.86 -25.60
C ALA A 152 -5.01 23.38 -27.04
N LEU A 153 -5.30 22.50 -28.00
CA LEU A 153 -5.58 22.89 -29.39
C LEU A 153 -6.86 23.74 -29.50
N VAL A 154 -7.91 23.39 -28.74
CA VAL A 154 -9.17 24.15 -28.70
C VAL A 154 -8.94 25.56 -28.14
N LYS A 155 -8.18 25.69 -27.05
CA LYS A 155 -7.84 27.00 -26.45
C LYS A 155 -7.03 27.88 -27.40
N LEU A 156 -6.07 27.31 -28.13
CA LEU A 156 -5.30 28.07 -29.12
C LEU A 156 -6.18 28.60 -30.27
N ALA A 157 -7.15 27.81 -30.74
CA ALA A 157 -8.10 28.26 -31.75
C ALA A 157 -8.96 29.42 -31.25
N SER A 158 -9.48 29.33 -30.01
CA SER A 158 -10.27 30.42 -29.41
C SER A 158 -9.47 31.72 -29.25
N LEU A 159 -8.18 31.65 -28.91
CA LEU A 159 -7.32 32.83 -28.78
C LEU A 159 -7.00 33.48 -30.13
N ARG A 160 -6.85 32.69 -31.20
CA ARG A 160 -6.72 33.19 -32.57
C ARG A 160 -8.02 33.86 -33.03
N ASP A 161 -9.16 33.23 -32.80
CA ASP A 161 -10.48 33.76 -33.19
C ASP A 161 -10.83 35.04 -32.42
N ALA A 162 -10.34 35.18 -31.19
CA ALA A 162 -10.41 36.41 -30.40
C ALA A 162 -9.42 37.51 -30.87
N GLY A 163 -8.58 37.23 -31.86
CA GLY A 163 -7.55 38.16 -32.36
C GLY A 163 -6.40 38.42 -31.39
N ILE A 164 -6.26 37.59 -30.34
CA ILE A 164 -5.20 37.70 -29.33
C ILE A 164 -3.88 37.12 -29.85
N LEU A 165 -3.96 36.09 -30.71
CA LEU A 165 -2.83 35.49 -31.39
C LEU A 165 -2.89 35.82 -32.88
N THR A 166 -1.73 36.11 -33.47
CA THR A 166 -1.58 36.21 -34.92
C THR A 166 -1.54 34.81 -35.56
N GLU A 167 -1.81 34.72 -36.87
CA GLU A 167 -1.85 33.43 -37.58
C GLU A 167 -0.48 32.71 -37.52
N ASP A 168 0.61 33.47 -37.63
CA ASP A 168 1.97 32.94 -37.58
C ASP A 168 2.31 32.33 -36.20
N GLU A 169 1.89 32.98 -35.12
CA GLU A 169 2.08 32.49 -33.75
C GLU A 169 1.23 31.25 -33.45
N PHE A 170 0.00 31.21 -33.97
CA PHE A 170 -0.87 30.05 -33.87
C PHE A 170 -0.28 28.82 -34.58
N ALA A 171 0.22 29.00 -35.81
CA ALA A 171 0.79 27.90 -36.59
C ALA A 171 2.03 27.28 -35.90
N ALA A 172 2.92 28.11 -35.37
CA ALA A 172 4.10 27.65 -34.63
C ALA A 172 3.72 26.83 -33.39
N LYS A 173 2.74 27.30 -32.59
CA LYS A 173 2.31 26.61 -31.36
C LYS A 173 1.50 25.34 -31.60
N LYS A 174 0.71 25.31 -32.68
CA LYS A 174 -0.01 24.11 -33.11
C LYS A 174 0.96 23.00 -33.53
N ALA A 175 2.00 23.33 -34.30
CA ALA A 175 3.01 22.36 -34.72
C ALA A 175 3.81 21.80 -33.52
N GLU A 176 4.17 22.66 -32.57
CA GLU A 176 4.84 22.25 -31.32
C GLU A 176 3.96 21.28 -30.50
N LEU A 177 2.66 21.53 -30.40
CA LEU A 177 1.74 20.66 -29.68
C LEU A 177 1.49 19.32 -30.40
N LEU A 178 1.37 19.34 -31.73
CA LEU A 178 1.20 18.11 -32.51
C LEU A 178 2.44 17.21 -32.48
N ALA A 179 3.64 17.79 -32.39
CA ALA A 179 4.88 17.01 -32.24
C ALA A 179 5.03 16.31 -30.87
N ARG A 180 4.19 16.67 -29.90
CA ARG A 180 4.17 16.09 -28.54
C ARG A 180 3.09 15.01 -28.35
N ILE A 181 2.27 14.76 -29.37
CA ILE A 181 1.27 13.68 -29.42
C ILE A 181 1.85 12.53 -30.22
#